data_AF-A0A7X8JE78-F1
#
_entry.id   AF-A0A7X8JE78-F1
#
_cell.length_a   1.000
_cell.length_b   1.000
_cell.length_c   1.000
_cell.angle_alpha   90.00
_cell.angle_beta   90.00
_cell.angle_gamma   90.00
#
_symmetry.space_group_name_H-M   'P 1'
#
loop_
_entity.id
_entity.type
_entity.pdbx_description
1 polymer ?
#
loop_
_entity_poly.entity_id
_entity_poly.type
_entity_poly.pdbx_seq_one_letter_code
_entity_poly.pdbx_strand_id
1 'polypeptide(L)' 'MNKLGLNEIRERYLKFFESKDHLRMPSFSLVPRNDPSILLINAGMTPLKPYFTGVEKPPH' A
#
# COMPACT_ATOMS: atom_id res chain seq x y z
N MET A 1 16.76 -24.72 4.57
CA MET A 1 16.19 -23.37 4.44
C MET A 1 15.76 -22.88 5.81
N ASN A 2 16.16 -21.68 6.21
CA ASN A 2 15.65 -21.06 7.43
C ASN A 2 14.18 -20.66 7.19
N LYS A 3 13.29 -21.07 8.11
CA LYS A 3 11.88 -20.66 8.05
C LYS A 3 11.78 -19.22 8.54
N LEU A 4 11.28 -18.33 7.68
CA LEU A 4 11.02 -16.94 8.03
C LEU A 4 9.61 -16.80 8.62
N GLY A 5 9.46 -15.93 9.61
CA GLY A 5 8.14 -15.57 10.16
C GLY A 5 7.37 -14.61 9.25
N LEU A 6 6.05 -14.57 9.35
CA LEU A 6 5.19 -13.68 8.56
C LEU A 6 5.58 -12.19 8.71
N ASN A 7 5.85 -11.76 9.94
CA ASN A 7 6.28 -10.38 10.22
C ASN A 7 7.66 -10.09 9.63
N GLU A 8 8.55 -11.07 9.62
CA GLU A 8 9.89 -10.93 9.06
C GLU A 8 9.84 -10.83 7.53
N ILE A 9 9.02 -11.64 6.86
CA ILE A 9 8.80 -11.56 5.41
C ILE A 9 8.21 -10.20 5.03
N ARG A 10 7.20 -9.73 5.78
CA ARG A 10 6.60 -8.41 5.56
C ARG A 10 7.65 -7.30 5.67
N GLU A 11 8.46 -7.32 6.72
CA GLU A 11 9.48 -6.30 6.94
C GLU A 11 10.57 -6.33 5.86
N ARG A 12 11.02 -7.53 5.45
CA ARG A 12 12.00 -7.68 4.36
C ARG A 12 11.47 -7.12 3.03
N TYR A 13 10.21 -7.37 2.71
CA TYR A 13 9.57 -6.81 1.51
C TYR A 13 9.53 -5.27 1.56
N LEU A 14 9.04 -4.70 2.67
CA LEU A 14 8.94 -3.25 2.82
C LEU A 14 10.31 -2.57 2.77
N LYS A 15 11.31 -3.11 3.47
CA LYS A 15 12.69 -2.59 3.47
C LYS A 15 13.35 -2.66 2.10
N PHE A 16 13.09 -3.71 1.32
CA PHE A 16 13.66 -3.83 -0.02
C PHE A 16 13.23 -2.67 -0.91
N PHE A 17 11.93 -2.34 -0.95
CA PHE A 17 11.43 -1.22 -1.76
C PHE A 17 11.80 0.14 -1.17
N GLU A 18 11.80 0.28 0.15
CA GLU A 18 12.31 1.48 0.83
C GLU A 18 13.78 1.76 0.48
N SER A 19 14.63 0.73 0.38
CA SER A 19 16.03 0.86 -0.08
C SER A 19 16.17 1.27 -1.56
N LYS A 20 15.07 1.21 -2.33
CA LYS A 20 14.96 1.63 -3.73
C LYS A 20 14.16 2.92 -3.84
N ASP A 21 14.16 3.74 -2.79
CA ASP A 21 13.51 5.06 -2.75
C ASP A 21 11.99 5.02 -2.93
N HIS A 22 11.34 3.91 -2.56
CA HIS A 22 9.88 3.85 -2.49
C HIS A 22 9.41 4.32 -1.11
N LEU A 23 8.43 5.23 -1.08
CA LEU A 23 7.82 5.70 0.16
C LEU A 23 7.07 4.56 0.87
N ARG A 24 7.48 4.25 2.10
CA ARG A 24 6.77 3.31 2.97
C ARG A 24 5.55 4.00 3.59
N MET A 25 4.36 3.46 3.31
CA MET A 25 3.10 3.95 3.87
C MET A 25 2.41 2.90 4.77
N PRO A 26 1.65 3.31 5.79
CA PRO A 26 0.81 2.40 6.55
C PRO A 26 -0.31 1.81 5.66
N SER A 27 -0.84 0.66 6.07
CA SER A 27 -2.04 0.10 5.42
C SER A 27 -3.22 1.05 5.60
N PHE A 28 -4.07 1.12 4.57
CA PHE A 28 -5.30 1.89 4.61
C PHE A 28 -6.41 1.14 5.36
N SER A 29 -7.45 1.89 5.77
CA SER A 29 -8.68 1.35 6.36
C SER A 29 -9.33 0.32 5.43
N LEU A 30 -9.89 -0.75 5.98
CA LEU A 30 -10.67 -1.71 5.19
C LEU A 30 -11.92 -1.07 4.58
N VAL A 31 -12.54 -0.13 5.29
CA VAL A 31 -13.70 0.63 4.81
C VAL A 31 -13.21 1.82 3.97
N PRO A 32 -13.61 1.92 2.69
CA PRO A 32 -13.21 3.01 1.82
C PRO A 32 -13.80 4.35 2.28
N ARG A 33 -13.06 5.43 2.05
CA ARG A 33 -13.56 6.80 2.24
C ARG A 33 -13.81 7.40 0.88
N ASN A 34 -14.99 7.98 0.67
CA ASN A 34 -15.35 8.72 -0.54
C ASN A 34 -15.32 7.92 -1.85
N ASP A 35 -15.42 6.59 -1.82
CA ASP A 35 -15.63 5.78 -3.03
C ASP A 35 -16.90 4.93 -2.89
N PRO A 36 -18.05 5.38 -3.45
CA PRO A 36 -19.31 4.65 -3.36
C PRO A 36 -19.37 3.42 -4.27
N SER A 37 -18.36 3.19 -5.12
CA SER A 37 -18.34 2.08 -6.09
C SER A 37 -17.81 0.77 -5.50
N ILE A 38 -17.21 0.82 -4.30
CA ILE A 38 -16.59 -0.34 -3.65
C ILE A 38 -17.07 -0.48 -2.21
N LEU A 39 -17.26 -1.72 -1.76
CA LEU A 39 -17.68 -2.00 -0.38
C LEU A 39 -16.48 -2.05 0.59
N LEU A 40 -15.38 -2.68 0.19
CA LEU A 40 -14.16 -2.85 0.99
C LEU A 40 -12.91 -2.66 0.13
N ILE A 41 -11.81 -2.21 0.75
CA ILE A 41 -10.49 -2.19 0.11
C ILE A 41 -9.99 -3.62 -0.07
N ASN A 42 -9.96 -4.08 -1.32
CA ASN A 42 -9.56 -5.42 -1.72
C ASN A 42 -8.10 -5.51 -2.19
N ALA A 43 -7.47 -4.38 -2.52
CA ALA A 43 -6.11 -4.32 -3.05
C ALA A 43 -5.37 -3.06 -2.56
N GLY A 44 -4.05 -3.15 -2.47
CA GLY A 44 -3.21 -2.02 -2.05
C GLY A 44 -3.24 -0.81 -2.99
N MET A 45 -3.66 -1.01 -4.25
CA MET A 45 -3.75 0.07 -5.26
C MET A 45 -5.03 0.91 -5.15
N THR A 46 -6.10 0.34 -4.58
CA THR A 46 -7.41 0.98 -4.48
C THR A 46 -7.37 2.38 -3.86
N PRO A 47 -6.71 2.60 -2.70
CA PRO A 47 -6.60 3.95 -2.12
C PRO A 47 -5.70 4.91 -2.91
N LEU A 48 -4.90 4.39 -3.86
CA LEU A 48 -3.99 5.18 -4.69
C LEU A 48 -4.61 5.62 -6.02
N LYS A 49 -5.88 5.24 -6.27
CA LYS A 49 -6.63 5.59 -7.49
C LYS A 49 -6.55 7.07 -7.86
N PRO A 50 -6.67 8.05 -6.94
CA PRO A 50 -6.57 9.48 -7.29
C PRO A 50 -5.22 9.87 -7.90
N TYR A 51 -4.12 9.21 -7.50
CA TYR A 51 -2.79 9.44 -8.07
C TYR A 51 -2.68 8.87 -9.48
N PHE A 52 -3.20 7.66 -9.71
CA PHE A 52 -3.19 7.03 -11.03
C PHE A 52 -4.09 7.76 -12.03
N THR A 53 -5.18 8.37 -11.59
CA THR A 53 -6.07 9.17 -12.44
C THR A 53 -5.66 10.63 -12.59
N GLY A 54 -4.56 11.05 -11.94
CA GLY A 54 -4.05 12.42 -12.00
C GLY A 54 -4.91 13.47 -11.27
N VAL A 55 -5.82 13.03 -10.39
CA VAL A 55 -6.66 13.92 -9.55
C VAL A 55 -5.82 14.52 -8.43
N GLU A 56 -4.88 13.74 -7.88
CA GLU A 56 -3.94 14.19 -6.85
C GLU A 56 -2.50 13.87 -7.26
N LYS A 57 -1.54 14.58 -6.66
CA LYS A 57 -0.12 14.27 -6.80
C LYS A 57 0.30 13.34 -5.66
N PRO A 58 1.02 12.23 -5.94
CA PRO A 58 1.53 11.37 -4.89
C PRO A 58 2.56 12.13 -4.02
N PRO A 59 2.67 11.78 -2.73
CA PRO A 59 3.72 12.29 -1.86
C PRO A 59 5.11 11.87 -2.37
N HIS A 60 6.10 12.72 -2.10
CA HIS A 60 7.51 12.48 -2.42
C HIS A 60 8.15 11.47 -1.47
#